data_AF-F5A3P4-F1
#
_entry.id   AF-F5A3P4-F1
#
_cell.length_a   1.000
_cell.length_b   1.000
_cell.length_c   1.000
_cell.angle_alpha   90.00
_cell.angle_beta   90.00
_cell.angle_gamma   90.00
#
_symmetry.space_group_name_H-M   'P 1'
#
loop_
_entity.id
_entity.type
_entity.pdbx_description
1 polymer ?
#
loop_
_entity_poly.entity_id
_entity_poly.type
_entity_poly.pdbx_seq_one_letter_code
_entity_poly.pdbx_strand_id
1 'polypeptide(L)'
;AFTVAKGHGVDLNHIYGDNLEKQHKLRLFKDGKLKYQMLDGEMYPPTVKEVGVTMHYPPHVPDSHRFAVGHEAFGLVPGLMMYATIWLREHNRVCDVLKEVHPYWDDERLFQTARLILIGETIKIVIEDYVQHLSG
;
A
#
# COMPACT_ATOMS: atom_id res chain seq x y z
N ALA A 1 0.26 -18.42 20.86
CA ALA A 1 0.73 -18.04 19.50
C ALA A 1 1.03 -16.54 19.50
N PHE A 2 2.11 -16.10 18.85
CA PHE A 2 2.50 -14.69 18.76
C PHE A 2 2.35 -14.20 17.32
N THR A 3 1.97 -12.93 17.12
CA THR A 3 1.89 -12.30 15.80
C THR A 3 2.25 -10.81 15.90
N VAL A 4 2.83 -10.28 14.82
CA VAL A 4 3.05 -8.84 14.64
C VAL A 4 1.84 -8.15 13.99
N ALA A 5 0.99 -8.90 13.28
CA ALA A 5 -0.22 -8.39 12.63
C ALA A 5 -1.37 -8.27 13.64
N LYS A 6 -1.31 -7.23 14.50
CA LYS A 6 -2.24 -7.01 15.62
C LYS A 6 -3.68 -6.66 15.20
N GLY A 7 -3.92 -6.34 13.92
CA GLY A 7 -5.26 -6.12 13.39
C GLY A 7 -6.08 -7.40 13.21
N HIS A 8 -5.44 -8.58 13.24
CA HIS A 8 -6.09 -9.90 13.15
C HIS A 8 -7.08 -10.07 11.99
N GLY A 9 -6.82 -9.46 10.83
CA GLY A 9 -7.70 -9.57 9.68
C GLY A 9 -7.32 -8.64 8.52
N VAL A 10 -8.34 -8.24 7.75
CA VAL A 10 -8.20 -7.40 6.56
C VAL A 10 -8.15 -5.92 6.95
N ASP A 11 -7.02 -5.50 7.52
CA ASP A 11 -6.73 -4.10 7.87
C ASP A 11 -5.87 -3.38 6.80
N LEU A 12 -5.43 -4.12 5.78
CA LEU A 12 -4.50 -3.70 4.73
C LEU A 12 -3.14 -3.20 5.24
N ASN A 13 -2.66 -3.69 6.40
CA ASN A 13 -1.34 -3.34 6.94
C ASN A 13 -0.18 -3.68 5.98
N HIS A 14 -0.38 -4.61 5.05
CA HIS A 14 0.62 -4.96 4.04
C HIS A 14 0.82 -3.85 2.98
N ILE A 15 -0.13 -2.93 2.87
CA ILE A 15 -0.03 -1.68 2.08
C ILE A 15 0.39 -0.52 2.98
N TYR A 16 -0.30 -0.35 4.11
CA TYR A 16 -0.21 0.87 4.95
C TYR A 16 0.78 0.80 6.11
N GLY A 17 1.42 -0.34 6.36
CA GLY A 17 2.25 -0.58 7.53
C GLY A 17 1.49 -1.16 8.73
N ASP A 18 2.20 -1.91 9.56
CA ASP A 18 1.71 -2.59 10.77
C ASP A 18 1.66 -1.67 12.01
N ASN A 19 2.24 -0.48 11.92
CA ASN A 19 2.25 0.53 12.95
C ASN A 19 2.16 1.95 12.35
N LEU A 20 1.79 2.92 13.18
CA LEU A 20 1.54 4.30 12.75
C LEU A 20 2.81 5.01 12.25
N GLU A 21 3.98 4.70 12.82
CA GLU A 21 5.24 5.28 12.39
C GLU A 21 5.57 4.88 10.93
N LYS A 22 5.45 3.58 10.62
CA LYS A 22 5.64 3.07 9.25
C LYS A 22 4.63 3.67 8.29
N GLN A 23 3.36 3.76 8.70
CA GLN A 23 2.31 4.39 7.91
C GLN A 23 2.64 5.84 7.57
N HIS A 24 3.05 6.64 8.55
CA HIS A 24 3.46 8.02 8.34
C HIS A 24 4.64 8.14 7.37
N LYS A 25 5.64 7.26 7.48
CA LYS A 25 6.78 7.26 6.56
C LYS A 25 6.37 6.98 5.10
N LEU A 26 5.37 6.11 4.89
CA LEU A 26 4.84 5.74 3.59
C LEU A 26 3.85 6.76 2.99
N ARG A 27 3.23 7.60 3.82
CA ARG A 27 2.29 8.64 3.37
C ARG A 27 2.99 9.83 2.74
N LEU A 28 2.35 10.41 1.72
CA LEU A 28 2.78 11.65 1.09
C LEU A 28 2.40 12.88 1.94
N PHE A 29 1.37 12.76 2.77
CA PHE A 29 0.74 13.88 3.49
C PHE A 29 0.28 15.01 2.57
N LYS A 30 -0.13 14.63 1.37
CA LYS A 30 -0.76 15.51 0.39
C LYS A 30 -1.86 14.73 -0.33
N ASP A 31 -3.04 15.33 -0.37
CA ASP A 31 -4.23 14.81 -1.06
C ASP A 31 -4.60 13.37 -0.65
N GLY A 32 -4.24 12.96 0.58
CA GLY A 32 -4.49 11.64 1.14
C GLY A 32 -3.57 10.54 0.60
N LYS A 33 -2.59 10.88 -0.25
CA LYS A 33 -1.85 9.88 -1.04
C LYS A 33 -0.75 9.17 -0.27
N LEU A 34 -0.36 8.02 -0.79
CA LEU A 34 0.90 7.34 -0.48
C LEU A 34 2.03 7.89 -1.36
N LYS A 35 3.26 7.90 -0.83
CA LYS A 35 4.47 8.23 -1.60
C LYS A 35 4.66 7.22 -2.72
N TYR A 36 5.28 7.67 -3.81
CA TYR A 36 5.56 6.87 -5.00
C TYR A 36 6.74 7.49 -5.77
N GLN A 37 7.28 6.74 -6.72
CA GLN A 37 8.22 7.22 -7.72
C GLN A 37 7.69 6.95 -9.13
N MET A 38 8.18 7.70 -10.11
CA MET A 38 7.89 7.48 -11.52
C MET A 38 9.09 6.81 -12.19
N LEU A 39 8.90 5.62 -12.75
CA LEU A 39 9.90 4.89 -13.52
C LEU A 39 9.32 4.62 -14.90
N ASP A 40 10.01 5.06 -15.95
CA ASP A 40 9.58 4.88 -17.34
C ASP A 40 8.13 5.32 -17.62
N GLY A 41 7.67 6.40 -16.96
CA GLY A 41 6.31 6.93 -17.10
C GLY A 41 5.26 6.27 -16.21
N GLU A 42 5.64 5.28 -15.41
CA GLU A 42 4.74 4.45 -14.62
C GLU A 42 4.95 4.65 -13.11
N MET A 43 3.88 4.57 -12.32
CA MET A 43 3.93 4.74 -10.87
C MET A 43 4.40 3.46 -10.16
N TYR A 44 5.43 3.58 -9.32
CA TYR A 44 5.98 2.50 -8.49
C TYR A 44 6.11 2.93 -7.01
N PRO A 45 6.20 1.98 -6.07
CA PRO A 45 6.46 2.31 -4.67
C PRO A 45 7.77 3.07 -4.49
N PRO A 46 7.89 3.93 -3.46
CA PRO A 46 9.09 4.70 -3.19
C PRO A 46 10.24 3.76 -2.76
N THR A 47 11.46 4.28 -2.66
CA THR A 47 12.59 3.47 -2.19
C THR A 47 12.75 3.50 -0.68
N VAL A 48 13.37 2.47 -0.09
CA VAL A 48 13.77 2.43 1.32
C VAL A 48 14.62 3.65 1.69
N LYS A 49 15.53 4.06 0.79
CA LYS A 49 16.39 5.22 0.97
C LYS A 49 15.59 6.53 1.12
N GLU A 50 14.47 6.65 0.42
CA GLU A 50 13.62 7.84 0.44
C GLU A 50 12.77 7.93 1.72
N VAL A 51 12.20 6.81 2.17
CA VAL A 51 11.20 6.82 3.26
C VAL A 51 11.74 6.36 4.62
N GLY A 52 12.87 5.64 4.66
CA GLY A 52 13.48 5.17 5.90
C GLY A 52 12.64 4.13 6.66
N VAL A 53 11.95 3.24 5.94
CA VAL A 53 11.23 2.10 6.54
C VAL A 53 12.07 0.82 6.45
N THR A 54 11.89 -0.08 7.41
CA THR A 54 12.50 -1.42 7.36
C THR A 54 11.84 -2.26 6.27
N MET A 55 12.67 -2.85 5.42
CA MET A 55 12.32 -3.85 4.42
C MET A 55 13.37 -4.96 4.42
N HIS A 56 12.96 -6.19 4.12
CA HIS A 56 13.85 -7.33 4.01
C HIS A 56 14.33 -7.48 2.56
N TYR A 57 15.55 -7.02 2.31
CA TYR A 57 16.27 -7.26 1.06
C TYR A 57 17.65 -7.88 1.35
N PRO A 58 18.13 -8.82 0.52
CA PRO A 58 19.52 -9.25 0.56
C PRO A 58 20.50 -8.08 0.36
N PRO A 59 21.69 -8.09 0.99
CA PRO A 59 22.64 -6.98 0.89
C PRO A 59 23.09 -6.63 -0.54
N HIS A 60 23.06 -7.59 -1.46
CA HIS A 60 23.47 -7.41 -2.85
C HIS A 60 22.43 -6.66 -3.72
N VAL A 61 21.19 -6.52 -3.26
CA VAL A 61 20.17 -5.77 -4.00
C VAL A 61 20.54 -4.28 -3.95
N PRO A 62 20.69 -3.57 -5.08
CA PRO A 62 21.03 -2.15 -5.08
C PRO A 62 19.93 -1.30 -4.42
N ASP A 63 20.30 -0.20 -3.76
CA ASP A 63 19.32 0.67 -3.09
C ASP A 63 18.23 1.20 -4.03
N SER A 64 18.54 1.39 -5.31
CA SER A 64 17.56 1.82 -6.33
C SER A 64 16.47 0.78 -6.61
N HIS A 65 16.69 -0.49 -6.25
CA HIS A 65 15.74 -1.59 -6.42
C HIS A 65 15.09 -2.02 -5.10
N ARG A 66 15.41 -1.34 -3.99
CA ARG A 66 14.82 -1.62 -2.67
C ARG A 66 13.56 -0.78 -2.50
N PHE A 67 12.44 -1.26 -3.03
CA PHE A 67 11.14 -0.62 -2.86
C PHE A 67 10.61 -0.76 -1.43
N ALA A 68 9.92 0.27 -0.96
CA ALA A 68 9.33 0.36 0.37
C ALA A 68 7.80 0.28 0.29
N VAL A 69 7.23 -0.68 1.03
CA VAL A 69 5.79 -0.91 1.13
C VAL A 69 5.41 -1.29 2.56
N GLY A 70 4.12 -1.48 2.85
CA GLY A 70 3.63 -1.81 4.19
C GLY A 70 4.23 -3.10 4.76
N HIS A 71 4.23 -4.19 3.99
CA HIS A 71 4.80 -5.47 4.42
C HIS A 71 6.31 -5.56 4.12
N GLU A 72 7.13 -5.75 5.15
CA GLU A 72 8.60 -5.75 5.02
C GLU A 72 9.18 -6.85 4.12
N ALA A 73 8.48 -7.98 4.00
CA ALA A 73 8.90 -9.12 3.16
C ALA A 73 8.47 -9.03 1.68
N PHE A 74 7.72 -8.01 1.25
CA PHE A 74 7.21 -7.96 -0.14
C PHE A 74 8.30 -7.72 -1.20
N GLY A 75 9.52 -7.37 -0.78
CA GLY A 75 10.71 -7.38 -1.63
C GLY A 75 11.21 -8.77 -2.02
N LEU A 76 10.65 -9.85 -1.45
CA LEU A 76 11.12 -11.23 -1.65
C LEU A 76 10.95 -11.73 -3.09
N VAL A 77 9.81 -11.42 -3.72
CA VAL A 77 9.52 -11.84 -5.11
C VAL A 77 8.79 -10.74 -5.88
N PRO A 78 9.03 -10.63 -7.20
CA PRO A 78 8.37 -9.62 -8.04
C PRO A 78 6.84 -9.68 -8.02
N GLY A 79 6.25 -10.88 -7.87
CA GLY A 79 4.78 -11.04 -7.82
C GLY A 79 4.13 -10.34 -6.62
N LEU A 80 4.79 -10.30 -5.46
CA LEU A 80 4.28 -9.55 -4.30
C LEU A 80 4.38 -8.04 -4.54
N MET A 81 5.51 -7.60 -5.12
CA MET A 81 5.72 -6.19 -5.46
C MET A 81 4.76 -5.70 -6.57
N MET A 82 4.38 -6.57 -7.50
CA MET A 82 3.35 -6.29 -8.51
C MET A 82 2.03 -5.91 -7.83
N TYR A 83 1.52 -6.74 -6.92
CA TYR A 83 0.29 -6.43 -6.18
C TYR A 83 0.45 -5.18 -5.31
N ALA A 84 1.60 -5.00 -4.64
CA ALA A 84 1.86 -3.80 -3.86
C ALA A 84 1.81 -2.52 -4.72
N THR A 85 2.32 -2.59 -5.95
CA THR A 85 2.28 -1.50 -6.93
C THR A 85 0.86 -1.23 -7.41
N ILE A 86 0.07 -2.27 -7.73
CA ILE A 86 -1.32 -2.13 -8.14
C ILE A 86 -2.14 -1.45 -7.04
N TRP A 87 -2.03 -1.93 -5.79
CA TRP A 87 -2.79 -1.36 -4.67
C TRP A 87 -2.34 0.05 -4.27
N LEU A 88 -1.05 0.38 -4.44
CA LEU A 88 -0.56 1.75 -4.30
C LEU A 88 -1.23 2.68 -5.31
N ARG A 89 -1.28 2.26 -6.59
CA ARG A 89 -1.94 3.02 -7.65
C ARG A 89 -3.42 3.18 -7.37
N GLU A 90 -4.09 2.12 -6.93
CA GLU A 90 -5.51 2.16 -6.61
C GLU A 90 -5.81 3.11 -5.45
N HIS A 91 -5.00 3.07 -4.38
CA HIS A 91 -5.14 4.02 -3.28
C HIS A 91 -5.06 5.48 -3.79
N ASN A 92 -4.02 5.80 -4.56
CA ASN A 92 -3.82 7.16 -5.06
C ASN A 92 -4.91 7.57 -6.07
N ARG A 93 -5.45 6.63 -6.86
CA ARG A 93 -6.58 6.85 -7.76
C ARG A 93 -7.86 7.14 -6.99
N VAL A 94 -8.15 6.38 -5.94
CA VAL A 94 -9.30 6.61 -5.05
C VAL A 94 -9.18 7.96 -4.34
N CYS A 95 -7.99 8.35 -3.90
CA CYS A 95 -7.75 9.69 -3.36
C CYS A 95 -8.11 10.80 -4.36
N ASP A 96 -7.75 10.65 -5.64
CA ASP A 96 -8.10 11.62 -6.69
C ASP A 96 -9.62 11.71 -6.90
N VAL A 97 -10.31 10.56 -6.98
CA VAL A 97 -11.78 10.49 -7.08
C VAL A 97 -12.44 11.14 -5.87
N LEU A 98 -11.97 10.84 -4.66
CA LEU A 98 -12.50 11.44 -3.44
C LEU A 98 -12.27 12.94 -3.40
N LYS A 99 -11.12 13.44 -3.87
CA LYS A 99 -10.81 14.87 -3.89
C LYS A 99 -11.71 15.63 -4.88
N GLU A 100 -12.03 15.02 -6.01
CA GLU A 100 -12.96 15.58 -7.00
C GLU A 100 -14.37 15.75 -6.41
N VAL A 101 -14.88 14.71 -5.73
CA VAL A 101 -16.22 14.72 -5.11
C VAL A 101 -16.24 15.55 -3.82
N HIS A 102 -15.12 15.63 -3.11
CA HIS A 102 -14.99 16.35 -1.83
C HIS A 102 -13.80 17.31 -1.82
N PRO A 103 -13.87 18.46 -2.54
CA PRO A 103 -12.74 19.39 -2.68
C PRO A 103 -12.19 19.94 -1.36
N TYR A 104 -13.04 20.03 -0.33
CA TYR A 104 -12.71 20.60 0.98
C TYR A 104 -12.15 19.59 1.99
N TRP A 105 -12.07 18.30 1.65
CA TRP A 105 -11.45 17.33 2.55
C TRP A 105 -9.94 17.53 2.65
N ASP A 106 -9.43 17.35 3.87
CA ASP A 106 -8.01 17.39 4.18
C ASP A 106 -7.33 16.04 3.87
N ASP A 107 -6.01 16.03 3.97
CA ASP A 107 -5.18 14.85 3.69
C ASP A 107 -5.58 13.65 4.55
N GLU A 108 -5.79 13.85 5.85
CA GLU A 108 -6.09 12.76 6.78
C GLU A 108 -7.42 12.09 6.43
N ARG A 109 -8.47 12.88 6.19
CA ARG A 109 -9.78 12.33 5.84
C ARG A 109 -9.75 11.60 4.51
N LEU A 110 -9.02 12.11 3.52
CA LEU A 110 -8.82 11.45 2.23
C LEU A 110 -8.10 10.12 2.39
N PHE A 111 -6.98 10.09 3.12
CA PHE A 111 -6.18 8.89 3.36
C PHE A 111 -7.01 7.80 4.07
N GLN A 112 -7.68 8.15 5.17
CA GLN A 112 -8.47 7.18 5.94
C GLN A 112 -9.68 6.68 5.15
N THR A 113 -10.33 7.55 4.38
CA THR A 113 -11.49 7.13 3.56
C THR A 113 -11.06 6.25 2.40
N ALA A 114 -9.97 6.57 1.71
CA ALA A 114 -9.40 5.72 0.66
C ALA A 114 -9.02 4.34 1.23
N ARG A 115 -8.42 4.29 2.43
CA ARG A 115 -8.14 3.02 3.11
C ARG A 115 -9.40 2.18 3.35
N LEU A 116 -10.50 2.78 3.82
CA LEU A 116 -11.76 2.08 4.04
C LEU A 116 -12.35 1.53 2.74
N ILE A 117 -12.28 2.29 1.65
CA ILE A 117 -12.72 1.85 0.32
C ILE A 117 -11.91 0.63 -0.13
N LEU A 118 -10.57 0.70 -0.06
CA LEU A 118 -9.71 -0.41 -0.47
C LEU A 118 -9.90 -1.68 0.39
N ILE A 119 -10.23 -1.53 1.68
CA ILE A 119 -10.61 -2.67 2.54
C ILE A 119 -11.87 -3.34 1.96
N GLY A 120 -12.88 -2.55 1.59
CA GLY A 120 -14.11 -3.03 0.96
C GLY A 120 -13.85 -3.73 -0.38
N GLU A 121 -13.04 -3.13 -1.24
CA GLU A 121 -12.64 -3.70 -2.53
C GLU A 121 -11.92 -5.04 -2.36
N THR A 122 -10.98 -5.11 -1.41
CA THR A 122 -10.24 -6.33 -1.12
C THR A 122 -11.18 -7.46 -0.72
N ILE A 123 -12.10 -7.21 0.21
CA ILE A 123 -13.05 -8.24 0.68
C ILE A 123 -13.98 -8.67 -0.46
N LYS A 124 -14.45 -7.73 -1.28
CA LYS A 124 -15.31 -7.98 -2.43
C LYS A 124 -14.62 -8.92 -3.44
N ILE A 125 -13.42 -8.57 -3.89
CA ILE A 125 -12.63 -9.37 -4.85
C ILE A 125 -12.32 -10.75 -4.24
N VAL A 126 -11.97 -10.80 -2.95
CA VAL A 126 -11.67 -12.06 -2.28
C VAL A 126 -12.89 -13.00 -2.29
N ILE A 127 -14.07 -12.50 -1.95
CA ILE A 127 -15.28 -13.33 -1.85
C ILE A 127 -15.78 -13.74 -3.24
N GLU A 128 -15.92 -12.78 -4.15
CA GLU A 128 -16.66 -12.99 -5.40
C GLU A 128 -15.82 -13.54 -6.54
N ASP A 129 -14.51 -13.28 -6.53
CA ASP A 129 -13.62 -13.74 -7.59
C ASP A 129 -12.69 -14.84 -7.07
N TYR A 130 -11.90 -14.53 -6.03
CA TYR A 130 -10.84 -15.45 -5.58
C TYR A 130 -11.40 -16.74 -4.95
N VAL A 131 -12.31 -16.62 -3.98
CA VAL A 131 -12.93 -17.78 -3.33
C VAL A 131 -13.80 -18.54 -4.32
N GLN A 132 -14.58 -17.84 -5.16
CA GLN A 132 -15.39 -18.47 -6.18
C GLN A 132 -14.56 -19.26 -7.18
N HIS A 133 -13.41 -18.73 -7.63
CA HIS A 133 -12.49 -19.47 -8.49
C HIS A 133 -11.93 -20.72 -7.80
N LEU A 134 -11.59 -20.61 -6.52
CA LEU A 134 -11.04 -21.73 -5.74
C LEU A 134 -12.08 -22.83 -5.46
N SER A 135 -13.34 -22.47 -5.25
CA SER A 135 -14.42 -23.42 -4.93
C SER A 135 -14.88 -24.26 -6.12
N GLY A 136 -14.61 -23.79 -7.35
CA GLY A 136 -15.29 -24.25 -8.56
C GLY A 136 -16.69 -23.64 -8.68
#